data_AF-A0A6J7E450-F1
#
_entry.id   AF-A0A6J7E450-F1
#
_cell.length_a   1.000
_cell.length_b   1.000
_cell.length_c   1.000
_cell.angle_alpha   90.00
_cell.angle_beta   90.00
_cell.angle_gamma   90.00
#
_symmetry.space_group_name_H-M   'P 1'
#
loop_
_entity.id
_entity.type
_entity.pdbx_description
1 polymer ?
#
loop_
_entity_poly.entity_id
_entity_poly.type
_entity_poly.pdbx_seq_one_letter_code
_entity_poly.pdbx_strand_id
1 'polypeptide(L)'
;MWRKIRPYIAFFWRVLKYPLRVTRRKVLATEIARKILNYKRAKRVAFLDRVLSTSHIRAFQRGNRPVIRWIKGDGLDDEVTRAAIAQATRLFGDEVDYCLVTQGITPERARDILAWADQSVEWWPITESDNSQLAQLLRQAGCPKEDFGFWWKWFPERVRENAPEWILDGDMVIVGRPDWFDDWKAGKDPVRMSQEETTDETSYGEYSSAINHNLKLYSGLISLPPKVTYMHHVADVLKSQPLKRFHNGRINRSEQGVIVTAFQQLNPLPIPLHEFPFAFPGATQFDIGKSTIRDKVWGYHFARSFVVRNEHFHTLVDSGEIFSDANPTAISKYQWLSGGSGQWGIPGWGMKNTLLGVFLEHAAPYAPGTALELGTSRGRMAAVLADAGLAVTTVDHQDRGAGLNLKGLNVNVVIDEAIDFLAANSETFDVICIDLHENSIETWNKLWKLLPARLKEGGAIIINNLYLAELEIWHHDKGVAHLVEHLDSGWKSEVLSLDSPAVVKLTRS
;
A
#
# COMPACT_ATOMS: atom_id res chain seq x y z
N MET A 1 6.54 -36.99 -8.12
CA MET A 1 6.78 -36.47 -6.75
C MET A 1 7.79 -37.35 -5.98
N TRP A 2 7.49 -38.63 -5.74
CA TRP A 2 8.39 -39.57 -5.05
C TRP A 2 9.79 -39.74 -5.68
N ARG A 3 9.89 -39.71 -7.02
CA ARG A 3 11.18 -39.82 -7.74
C ARG A 3 12.17 -38.68 -7.44
N LYS A 4 11.70 -37.47 -7.12
CA LYS A 4 12.56 -36.29 -6.86
C LYS A 4 12.96 -36.15 -5.38
N ILE A 5 12.23 -36.77 -4.45
CA ILE A 5 12.51 -36.76 -3.00
C ILE A 5 13.40 -37.96 -2.60
N ARG A 6 13.40 -39.03 -3.41
CA ARG A 6 14.17 -40.26 -3.17
C ARG A 6 15.68 -40.03 -2.93
N PRO A 7 16.38 -39.11 -3.63
CA PRO A 7 17.80 -38.85 -3.36
C PRO A 7 18.03 -38.23 -1.97
N TYR A 8 17.14 -37.34 -1.53
CA TYR A 8 17.22 -36.68 -0.23
C TYR A 8 16.90 -37.63 0.93
N ILE A 9 15.91 -38.51 0.75
CA ILE A 9 15.60 -39.58 1.72
C ILE A 9 16.76 -40.58 1.79
N ALA A 10 17.31 -41.00 0.65
CA ALA A 10 18.47 -41.90 0.61
C ALA A 10 19.72 -41.27 1.26
N PHE A 11 19.94 -39.97 1.07
CA PHE A 11 21.01 -39.22 1.72
C PHE A 11 20.78 -39.09 3.23
N PHE A 12 19.56 -38.78 3.68
CA PHE A 12 19.19 -38.70 5.08
C PHE A 12 19.42 -40.04 5.82
N TRP A 13 19.04 -41.16 5.19
CA TRP A 13 19.32 -42.50 5.72
C TRP A 13 20.81 -42.86 5.71
N ARG A 14 21.60 -42.38 4.73
CA ARG A 14 23.07 -42.54 4.72
C ARG A 14 23.73 -41.76 5.85
N VAL A 15 23.29 -40.55 6.14
CA VAL A 15 23.80 -39.70 7.25
C VAL A 15 23.47 -40.31 8.62
N LEU A 16 22.32 -40.96 8.77
CA LEU A 16 21.95 -41.67 10.00
C LEU A 16 22.79 -42.92 10.26
N LYS A 17 23.40 -43.52 9.23
CA LYS A 17 24.25 -44.72 9.34
C LYS A 17 25.71 -44.46 9.74
N TYR A 18 26.23 -43.24 9.63
CA TYR A 18 27.60 -42.91 10.03
C TYR A 18 27.66 -42.27 11.44
N PRO A 19 28.60 -42.64 12.31
CA PRO A 19 28.69 -42.12 13.68
C PRO A 19 29.24 -40.69 13.70
N LEU A 20 28.43 -39.73 13.26
CA LEU A 20 28.66 -38.32 13.49
C LEU A 20 28.16 -37.95 14.89
N ARG A 21 28.96 -37.18 15.65
CA ARG A 21 28.59 -36.62 16.96
C ARG A 21 27.20 -35.97 16.89
N VAL A 22 26.37 -36.22 17.90
CA VAL A 22 24.94 -35.83 18.01
C VAL A 22 24.67 -34.36 17.61
N THR A 23 25.62 -33.46 17.89
CA THR A 23 25.55 -32.03 17.54
C THR A 23 25.53 -31.77 16.04
N ARG A 24 26.35 -32.50 15.24
CA ARG A 24 26.37 -32.35 13.76
C ARG A 24 25.12 -32.92 13.09
N ARG A 25 24.51 -33.96 13.68
CA ARG A 25 23.24 -34.52 13.18
C ARG A 25 22.06 -33.57 13.39
N LYS A 26 21.99 -32.88 14.55
CA LYS A 26 20.95 -31.87 14.81
C LYS A 26 21.08 -30.68 13.86
N VAL A 27 22.28 -30.13 13.67
CA VAL A 27 22.53 -29.01 12.74
C VAL A 27 22.12 -29.37 11.31
N LEU A 28 22.55 -30.54 10.82
CA LEU A 28 22.24 -30.99 9.46
C LEU A 28 20.74 -31.31 9.28
N ALA A 29 20.07 -31.88 10.28
CA ALA A 29 18.63 -32.13 10.23
C ALA A 29 17.81 -30.82 10.24
N THR A 30 18.21 -29.83 11.05
CA THR A 30 17.61 -28.49 11.08
C THR A 30 17.83 -27.76 9.77
N GLU A 31 19.01 -27.90 9.17
CA GLU A 31 19.34 -27.30 7.87
C GLU A 31 18.56 -27.94 6.71
N ILE A 32 18.42 -29.27 6.70
CA ILE A 32 17.58 -29.98 5.73
C ILE A 32 16.10 -29.61 5.92
N ALA A 33 15.61 -29.54 7.17
CA ALA A 33 14.23 -29.13 7.46
C ALA A 33 13.95 -27.69 7.00
N ARG A 34 14.89 -26.77 7.23
CA ARG A 34 14.85 -25.38 6.76
C ARG A 34 14.84 -25.30 5.23
N LYS A 35 15.72 -26.04 4.54
CA LYS A 35 15.74 -26.12 3.07
C LYS A 35 14.45 -26.69 2.48
N ILE A 36 13.87 -27.72 3.12
CA ILE A 36 12.56 -28.29 2.73
C ILE A 36 11.43 -27.28 2.97
N LEU A 37 11.45 -26.52 4.07
CA LEU A 37 10.46 -25.48 4.37
C LEU A 37 10.52 -24.35 3.34
N ASN A 38 11.72 -23.89 3.00
CA ASN A 38 11.94 -22.79 2.06
C ASN A 38 11.56 -23.16 0.63
N TYR A 39 11.91 -24.37 0.16
CA TYR A 39 11.48 -24.89 -1.14
C TYR A 39 9.94 -25.01 -1.25
N LYS A 40 9.29 -25.43 -0.16
CA LYS A 40 7.82 -25.46 -0.08
C LYS A 40 7.22 -24.05 -0.07
N ARG A 41 7.92 -23.04 0.48
CA ARG A 41 7.45 -21.66 0.58
C ARG A 41 7.35 -20.97 -0.78
N ALA A 42 8.38 -21.06 -1.63
CA ALA A 42 8.38 -20.45 -2.97
C ALA A 42 7.26 -21.03 -3.87
N LYS A 43 7.11 -22.36 -3.91
CA LYS A 43 6.00 -23.01 -4.63
C LYS A 43 4.62 -22.73 -4.04
N ARG A 44 4.52 -22.63 -2.72
CA ARG A 44 3.28 -22.27 -2.05
C ARG A 44 2.85 -20.85 -2.39
N VAL A 45 3.79 -19.92 -2.58
CA VAL A 45 3.47 -18.53 -2.92
C VAL A 45 3.02 -18.41 -4.37
N ALA A 46 3.74 -19.00 -5.33
CA ALA A 46 3.27 -19.02 -6.73
C ALA A 46 1.89 -19.69 -6.87
N PHE A 47 1.62 -20.71 -6.05
CA PHE A 47 0.30 -21.32 -5.93
C PHE A 47 -0.72 -20.40 -5.26
N LEU A 48 -0.34 -19.70 -4.18
CA LEU A 48 -1.21 -18.74 -3.51
C LEU A 48 -1.55 -17.58 -4.45
N ASP A 49 -0.61 -16.95 -5.15
CA ASP A 49 -0.89 -15.90 -6.15
C ASP A 49 -1.91 -16.38 -7.20
N ARG A 50 -1.73 -17.61 -7.72
CA ARG A 50 -2.65 -18.22 -8.69
C ARG A 50 -4.03 -18.57 -8.12
N VAL A 51 -4.13 -18.84 -6.82
CA VAL A 51 -5.42 -19.05 -6.11
C VAL A 51 -6.06 -17.71 -5.73
N LEU A 52 -5.27 -16.71 -5.36
CA LEU A 52 -5.70 -15.39 -4.92
C LEU A 52 -6.26 -14.55 -6.08
N SER A 53 -5.85 -14.79 -7.32
CA SER A 53 -6.39 -14.15 -8.53
C SER A 53 -7.83 -14.56 -8.86
N THR A 54 -8.37 -15.60 -8.20
CA THR A 54 -9.75 -16.09 -8.43
C THR A 54 -10.81 -15.50 -7.51
N SER A 55 -10.46 -14.57 -6.61
CA SER A 55 -11.41 -13.98 -5.67
C SER A 55 -11.73 -12.52 -5.97
N HIS A 56 -12.97 -12.11 -5.73
CA HIS A 56 -13.41 -10.71 -5.81
C HIS A 56 -12.94 -9.82 -4.63
N ILE A 57 -12.20 -10.38 -3.66
CA ILE A 57 -11.69 -9.65 -2.48
C ILE A 57 -10.30 -9.11 -2.79
N ARG A 58 -10.05 -7.82 -2.54
CA ARG A 58 -8.73 -7.20 -2.74
C ARG A 58 -7.69 -7.88 -1.86
N ALA A 59 -6.48 -8.11 -2.37
CA ALA A 59 -5.42 -8.77 -1.59
C ALA A 59 -5.12 -8.03 -0.27
N PHE A 60 -5.18 -6.69 -0.27
CA PHE A 60 -5.03 -5.84 0.91
C PHE A 60 -5.95 -6.18 2.09
N GLN A 61 -7.19 -6.61 1.80
CA GLN A 61 -8.20 -6.87 2.82
C GLN A 61 -7.88 -8.12 3.64
N ARG A 62 -6.99 -8.97 3.14
CA ARG A 62 -6.78 -10.33 3.67
C ARG A 62 -5.74 -10.43 4.77
N GLY A 63 -4.84 -9.48 4.91
CA GLY A 63 -3.84 -9.59 5.96
C GLY A 63 -4.35 -9.10 7.30
N ASN A 64 -3.47 -9.24 8.29
CA ASN A 64 -3.83 -9.11 9.70
C ASN A 64 -3.00 -8.06 10.45
N ARG A 65 -2.07 -7.38 9.76
CA ARG A 65 -1.34 -6.25 10.34
C ARG A 65 -2.33 -5.10 10.61
N PRO A 66 -2.15 -4.30 11.66
CA PRO A 66 -2.96 -3.09 11.86
C PRO A 66 -2.91 -2.17 10.65
N VAL A 67 -3.96 -1.38 10.46
CA VAL A 67 -4.08 -0.47 9.33
C VAL A 67 -4.48 0.93 9.79
N ILE A 68 -3.84 1.94 9.21
CA ILE A 68 -4.29 3.32 9.29
C ILE A 68 -4.86 3.69 7.92
N ARG A 69 -6.13 4.09 7.89
CA ARG A 69 -6.78 4.58 6.68
C ARG A 69 -7.14 6.06 6.77
N TRP A 70 -6.84 6.79 5.71
CA TRP A 70 -7.36 8.14 5.47
C TRP A 70 -8.45 8.08 4.43
N ILE A 71 -9.43 8.96 4.58
CA ILE A 71 -10.55 9.10 3.67
C ILE A 71 -10.50 10.49 3.09
N LYS A 72 -10.50 10.57 1.77
CA LYS A 72 -10.38 11.82 1.05
C LYS A 72 -11.41 11.97 -0.06
N GLY A 73 -12.10 13.10 -0.04
CA GLY A 73 -12.93 13.59 -1.14
C GLY A 73 -12.22 14.69 -1.93
N ASP A 74 -12.93 15.26 -2.90
CA ASP A 74 -12.48 16.40 -3.68
C ASP A 74 -12.48 17.71 -2.86
N GLY A 75 -11.35 18.01 -2.20
CA GLY A 75 -11.16 19.20 -1.34
C GLY A 75 -9.81 19.89 -1.56
N LEU A 76 -9.51 20.93 -0.77
CA LEU A 76 -8.23 21.68 -0.87
C LEU A 76 -7.11 21.13 0.04
N ASP A 77 -7.38 20.08 0.80
CA ASP A 77 -6.52 19.52 1.86
C ASP A 77 -5.46 18.53 1.35
N ASP A 78 -5.10 18.55 0.06
CA ASP A 78 -4.14 17.60 -0.53
C ASP A 78 -2.79 17.61 0.17
N GLU A 79 -2.28 18.80 0.50
CA GLU A 79 -1.01 18.95 1.21
C GLU A 79 -1.06 18.37 2.63
N VAL A 80 -2.20 18.54 3.32
CA VAL A 80 -2.41 18.01 4.66
C VAL A 80 -2.46 16.49 4.61
N THR A 81 -3.25 15.91 3.70
CA THR A 81 -3.33 14.45 3.54
C THR A 81 -1.98 13.86 3.14
N ARG A 82 -1.26 14.52 2.23
CA ARG A 82 0.07 14.09 1.79
C ARG A 82 1.06 14.05 2.96
N ALA A 83 1.11 15.12 3.76
CA ALA A 83 1.93 15.17 4.97
C ALA A 83 1.48 14.15 6.02
N ALA A 84 0.17 13.94 6.21
CA ALA A 84 -0.37 12.95 7.15
C ALA A 84 0.14 11.54 6.86
N ILE A 85 0.03 11.10 5.61
CA ILE A 85 0.48 9.79 5.17
C ILE A 85 2.01 9.70 5.25
N ALA A 86 2.72 10.74 4.82
CA ALA A 86 4.18 10.79 4.88
C ALA A 86 4.73 10.69 6.30
N GLN A 87 4.11 11.42 7.24
CA GLN A 87 4.46 11.42 8.65
C GLN A 87 4.20 10.04 9.26
N ALA A 88 3.01 9.48 9.06
CA ALA A 88 2.64 8.19 9.63
C ALA A 88 3.50 7.04 9.09
N THR A 89 3.80 7.04 7.79
CA THR A 89 4.66 6.00 7.18
C THR A 89 6.08 6.00 7.73
N ARG A 90 6.62 7.16 8.13
CA ARG A 90 7.91 7.27 8.82
C ARG A 90 7.81 6.90 10.30
N LEU A 91 6.74 7.30 10.96
CA LEU A 91 6.55 7.10 12.41
C LEU A 91 6.31 5.63 12.78
N PHE A 92 5.55 4.90 11.96
CA PHE A 92 5.17 3.52 12.24
C PHE A 92 5.88 2.49 11.35
N GLY A 93 6.47 2.90 10.22
CA GLY A 93 7.22 2.00 9.35
C GLY A 93 6.41 0.78 8.93
N ASP A 94 6.97 -0.41 9.12
CA ASP A 94 6.36 -1.71 8.78
C ASP A 94 5.54 -2.34 9.92
N GLU A 95 5.36 -1.63 11.06
CA GLU A 95 4.49 -2.06 12.15
C GLU A 95 3.01 -2.01 11.74
N VAL A 96 2.67 -1.17 10.77
CA VAL A 96 1.32 -0.82 10.32
C VAL A 96 1.27 -0.80 8.79
N ASP A 97 0.14 -1.14 8.19
CA ASP A 97 -0.12 -0.88 6.77
C ASP A 97 -0.97 0.38 6.57
N TYR A 98 -0.87 0.99 5.40
CA TYR A 98 -1.50 2.28 5.11
C TYR A 98 -2.47 2.16 3.95
N CYS A 99 -3.59 2.88 4.04
CA CYS A 99 -4.60 2.93 2.99
C CYS A 99 -5.08 4.37 2.78
N LEU A 100 -5.11 4.83 1.54
CA LEU A 100 -5.79 6.04 1.14
C LEU A 100 -7.07 5.65 0.39
N VAL A 101 -8.21 5.88 1.03
CA VAL A 101 -9.54 5.68 0.47
C VAL A 101 -10.01 6.97 -0.16
N THR A 102 -10.44 6.94 -1.42
CA THR A 102 -10.78 8.18 -2.14
C THR A 102 -12.11 8.11 -2.88
N GLN A 103 -12.89 9.19 -2.83
CA GLN A 103 -14.03 9.39 -3.73
C GLN A 103 -13.76 10.58 -4.64
N GLY A 104 -13.98 10.40 -5.95
CA GLY A 104 -13.85 11.48 -6.94
C GLY A 104 -12.42 11.93 -7.25
N ILE A 105 -11.39 11.29 -6.68
CA ILE A 105 -9.98 11.62 -6.92
C ILE A 105 -9.43 10.84 -8.12
N THR A 106 -8.75 11.55 -9.03
CA THR A 106 -8.13 10.95 -10.21
C THR A 106 -6.82 10.21 -9.85
N PRO A 107 -6.37 9.24 -10.67
CA PRO A 107 -5.08 8.58 -10.46
C PRO A 107 -3.90 9.53 -10.32
N GLU A 108 -3.85 10.60 -11.13
CA GLU A 108 -2.78 11.60 -11.10
C GLU A 108 -2.72 12.28 -9.73
N ARG A 109 -3.86 12.77 -9.25
CA ARG A 109 -3.95 13.44 -7.97
C ARG A 109 -3.68 12.50 -6.79
N ALA A 110 -4.16 11.25 -6.86
CA ALA A 110 -3.84 10.24 -5.84
C ALA A 110 -2.33 9.95 -5.77
N ARG A 111 -1.65 9.85 -6.93
CA ARG A 111 -0.18 9.72 -6.97
C ARG A 111 0.50 10.91 -6.30
N ASP A 112 0.05 12.12 -6.57
CA ASP A 112 0.62 13.32 -5.98
C ASP A 112 0.43 13.37 -4.46
N ILE A 113 -0.73 12.93 -3.94
CA ILE A 113 -0.99 12.82 -2.50
C ILE A 113 -0.11 11.74 -1.85
N LEU A 114 0.23 10.67 -2.56
CA LEU A 114 1.02 9.56 -2.03
C LEU A 114 2.53 9.74 -2.24
N ALA A 115 2.95 10.80 -2.92
CA ALA A 115 4.33 11.03 -3.36
C ALA A 115 5.37 11.11 -2.22
N TRP A 116 4.95 11.38 -0.99
CA TRP A 116 5.85 11.54 0.15
C TRP A 116 5.90 10.32 1.08
N ALA A 117 5.09 9.29 0.82
CA ALA A 117 5.03 8.11 1.67
C ALA A 117 6.36 7.34 1.65
N ASP A 118 6.86 6.97 2.84
CA ASP A 118 8.09 6.19 2.98
C ASP A 118 7.83 4.67 2.92
N GLN A 119 6.58 4.27 3.06
CA GLN A 119 6.11 2.89 3.06
C GLN A 119 5.08 2.67 1.95
N SER A 120 4.80 1.40 1.67
CA SER A 120 3.75 0.98 0.75
C SER A 120 2.38 1.47 1.22
N VAL A 121 1.62 2.12 0.35
CA VAL A 121 0.24 2.56 0.62
C VAL A 121 -0.70 1.90 -0.38
N GLU A 122 -1.84 1.38 0.08
CA GLU A 122 -2.93 1.00 -0.82
C GLU A 122 -3.74 2.23 -1.20
N TRP A 123 -3.95 2.41 -2.50
CA TRP A 123 -4.93 3.39 -2.98
C TRP A 123 -6.23 2.67 -3.33
N TRP A 124 -7.32 3.09 -2.68
CA TRP A 124 -8.63 2.48 -2.83
C TRP A 124 -9.66 3.52 -3.27
N PRO A 125 -9.85 3.72 -4.59
CA PRO A 125 -10.98 4.49 -5.06
C PRO A 125 -12.27 3.73 -4.81
N ILE A 126 -13.23 4.41 -4.18
CA ILE A 126 -14.48 3.82 -3.71
C ILE A 126 -15.67 4.16 -4.61
N THR A 127 -16.66 3.30 -4.52
CA THR A 127 -17.92 3.32 -5.24
C THR A 127 -19.06 2.92 -4.31
N GLU A 128 -20.30 3.03 -4.77
CA GLU A 128 -21.47 2.60 -3.99
C GLU A 128 -21.46 1.11 -3.63
N SER A 129 -20.73 0.26 -4.38
CA SER A 129 -20.62 -1.18 -4.07
C SER A 129 -19.74 -1.49 -2.87
N ASP A 130 -18.86 -0.56 -2.47
CA ASP A 130 -17.99 -0.75 -1.30
C ASP A 130 -18.78 -0.70 0.02
N ASN A 131 -20.00 -0.15 0.02
CA ASN A 131 -20.99 -0.26 1.10
C ASN A 131 -22.42 -0.19 0.54
N SER A 132 -22.83 -1.28 -0.11
CA SER A 132 -24.12 -1.35 -0.83
C SER A 132 -25.33 -1.13 0.08
N GLN A 133 -25.27 -1.59 1.33
CA GLN A 133 -26.33 -1.42 2.32
C GLN A 133 -26.54 0.06 2.66
N LEU A 134 -25.47 0.80 2.99
CA LEU A 134 -25.57 2.22 3.27
C LEU A 134 -26.02 3.00 2.02
N ALA A 135 -25.46 2.68 0.84
CA ALA A 135 -25.90 3.31 -0.40
C ALA A 135 -27.40 3.10 -0.69
N GLN A 136 -27.96 1.94 -0.33
CA GLN A 136 -29.39 1.69 -0.46
C GLN A 136 -30.21 2.56 0.49
N LEU A 137 -29.81 2.67 1.75
CA LEU A 137 -30.49 3.49 2.76
C LEU A 137 -30.48 4.98 2.39
N LEU A 138 -29.34 5.49 1.91
CA LEU A 138 -29.23 6.88 1.44
C LEU A 138 -30.15 7.15 0.24
N ARG A 139 -30.17 6.24 -0.74
CA ARG A 139 -31.07 6.37 -1.90
C ARG A 139 -32.54 6.31 -1.52
N GLN A 140 -32.92 5.48 -0.55
CA GLN A 140 -34.28 5.43 -0.01
C GLN A 140 -34.70 6.75 0.68
N ALA A 141 -33.75 7.48 1.26
CA ALA A 141 -33.98 8.83 1.79
C ALA A 141 -34.06 9.93 0.69
N GLY A 142 -33.91 9.55 -0.58
CA GLY A 142 -33.86 10.49 -1.70
C GLY A 142 -32.52 11.21 -1.84
N CYS A 143 -31.44 10.64 -1.29
CA CYS A 143 -30.07 11.14 -1.48
C CYS A 143 -29.44 10.39 -2.67
N PRO A 144 -29.30 11.02 -3.86
CA PRO A 144 -28.58 10.41 -4.97
C PRO A 144 -27.08 10.33 -4.68
N LYS A 145 -26.33 9.50 -5.42
CA LYS A 145 -24.90 9.25 -5.16
C LYS A 145 -24.04 10.52 -5.18
N GLU A 146 -24.41 11.49 -6.01
CA GLU A 146 -23.75 12.79 -6.14
C GLU A 146 -23.88 13.63 -4.86
N ASP A 147 -24.87 13.31 -4.03
CA ASP A 147 -25.20 14.00 -2.79
C ASP A 147 -24.76 13.22 -1.53
N PHE A 148 -24.11 12.07 -1.65
CA PHE A 148 -23.64 11.31 -0.48
C PHE A 148 -22.70 12.15 0.41
N GLY A 149 -21.85 13.00 -0.17
CA GLY A 149 -21.02 13.94 0.60
C GLY A 149 -20.22 13.25 1.72
N PHE A 150 -20.39 13.70 2.98
CA PHE A 150 -19.69 13.14 4.14
C PHE A 150 -19.93 11.63 4.34
N TRP A 151 -21.04 11.08 3.82
CA TRP A 151 -21.31 9.65 3.90
C TRP A 151 -20.28 8.76 3.20
N TRP A 152 -19.55 9.30 2.20
CA TRP A 152 -18.48 8.56 1.52
C TRP A 152 -17.40 8.05 2.47
N LYS A 153 -17.26 8.64 3.65
CA LYS A 153 -16.39 8.19 4.73
C LYS A 153 -16.59 6.71 5.11
N TRP A 154 -17.82 6.24 4.95
CA TRP A 154 -18.24 4.92 5.41
C TRP A 154 -18.24 3.86 4.30
N PHE A 155 -17.52 4.13 3.21
CA PHE A 155 -17.29 3.23 2.10
C PHE A 155 -15.79 2.91 2.00
N PRO A 156 -15.36 1.64 2.14
CA PRO A 156 -16.09 0.55 2.79
C PRO A 156 -16.25 0.82 4.30
N GLU A 157 -17.04 -0.03 4.97
CA GLU A 157 -17.08 -0.08 6.44
C GLU A 157 -15.70 -0.36 7.03
N ARG A 158 -15.01 -1.37 6.49
CA ARG A 158 -13.67 -1.79 6.89
C ARG A 158 -12.80 -2.00 5.65
N VAL A 159 -11.57 -1.49 5.66
CA VAL A 159 -10.58 -1.90 4.66
C VAL A 159 -9.90 -3.22 5.05
N ARG A 160 -9.99 -3.60 6.34
CA ARG A 160 -9.45 -4.86 6.84
C ARG A 160 -10.20 -5.34 8.09
N GLU A 161 -11.15 -6.23 7.88
CA GLU A 161 -12.04 -6.72 8.95
C GLU A 161 -11.28 -7.42 10.08
N ASN A 162 -10.24 -8.21 9.77
CA ASN A 162 -9.54 -9.04 10.76
C ASN A 162 -8.39 -8.34 11.49
N ALA A 163 -8.20 -7.04 11.29
CA ALA A 163 -7.11 -6.29 11.92
C ALA A 163 -7.62 -5.08 12.71
N PRO A 164 -6.79 -4.53 13.61
CA PRO A 164 -7.04 -3.21 14.18
C PRO A 164 -7.01 -2.14 13.08
N GLU A 165 -7.90 -1.17 13.15
CA GLU A 165 -8.05 -0.14 12.13
C GLU A 165 -8.24 1.24 12.76
N TRP A 166 -7.46 2.22 12.31
CA TRP A 166 -7.75 3.64 12.50
C TRP A 166 -8.37 4.20 11.24
N ILE A 167 -9.47 4.94 11.42
CA ILE A 167 -10.21 5.62 10.36
C ILE A 167 -10.07 7.10 10.59
N LEU A 168 -9.42 7.81 9.66
CA LEU A 168 -9.17 9.25 9.75
C LEU A 168 -9.77 10.00 8.56
N ASP A 169 -10.17 11.25 8.81
CA ASP A 169 -10.40 12.22 7.74
C ASP A 169 -9.08 12.66 7.08
N GLY A 170 -9.17 13.12 5.84
CA GLY A 170 -8.02 13.56 5.04
C GLY A 170 -7.25 14.75 5.62
N ASP A 171 -7.83 15.48 6.56
CA ASP A 171 -7.28 16.65 7.23
C ASP A 171 -6.71 16.35 8.63
N MET A 172 -6.42 15.08 8.93
CA MET A 172 -5.87 14.63 10.20
C MET A 172 -4.44 14.08 10.08
N VAL A 173 -3.52 14.61 10.89
CA VAL A 173 -2.10 14.22 10.91
C VAL A 173 -1.74 13.57 12.24
N ILE A 174 -1.07 12.42 12.21
CA ILE A 174 -0.54 11.74 13.40
C ILE A 174 0.94 12.11 13.54
N VAL A 175 1.33 12.66 14.69
CA VAL A 175 2.72 13.10 14.97
C VAL A 175 3.40 12.24 16.04
N GLY A 176 2.65 11.43 16.78
CA GLY A 176 3.17 10.60 17.87
C GLY A 176 2.39 9.31 18.07
N ARG A 177 2.82 8.53 19.07
CA ARG A 177 2.15 7.29 19.49
C ARG A 177 1.32 7.58 20.73
N PRO A 178 0.00 7.30 20.73
CA PRO A 178 -0.76 7.36 21.96
C PRO A 178 -0.31 6.27 22.95
N ASP A 179 -0.55 6.48 24.25
CA ASP A 179 -0.18 5.54 25.33
C ASP A 179 -0.80 4.14 25.13
N TRP A 180 -1.90 4.04 24.37
CA TRP A 180 -2.63 2.81 24.05
C TRP A 180 -2.27 2.19 22.69
N PHE A 181 -1.26 2.71 21.98
CA PHE A 181 -0.87 2.24 20.65
C PHE A 181 -0.53 0.74 20.61
N ASP A 182 0.24 0.24 21.59
CA ASP A 182 0.66 -1.17 21.58
C ASP A 182 -0.50 -2.14 21.83
N ASP A 183 -1.48 -1.75 22.66
CA ASP A 183 -2.71 -2.52 22.86
C ASP A 183 -3.58 -2.50 21.60
N TRP A 184 -3.66 -1.36 20.90
CA TRP A 184 -4.35 -1.27 19.61
C TRP A 184 -3.68 -2.15 18.57
N LYS A 185 -2.35 -2.05 18.44
CA LYS A 185 -1.54 -2.87 17.52
C LYS A 185 -1.72 -4.37 17.78
N ALA A 186 -1.87 -4.76 19.06
CA ALA A 186 -2.14 -6.14 19.46
C ALA A 186 -3.62 -6.57 19.31
N GLY A 187 -4.52 -5.66 18.91
CA GLY A 187 -5.95 -5.91 18.78
C GLY A 187 -6.70 -6.07 20.10
N LYS A 188 -6.17 -5.48 21.17
CA LYS A 188 -6.73 -5.54 22.54
C LYS A 188 -7.38 -4.23 22.98
N ASP A 189 -7.05 -3.10 22.35
CA ASP A 189 -7.67 -1.80 22.64
C ASP A 189 -9.16 -1.82 22.27
N PRO A 190 -10.06 -1.25 23.10
CA PRO A 190 -11.48 -1.16 22.78
C PRO A 190 -11.74 -0.20 21.61
N VAL A 191 -13.01 -0.09 21.21
CA VAL A 191 -13.43 0.95 20.27
C VAL A 191 -13.13 2.32 20.87
N ARG A 192 -12.53 3.22 20.08
CA ARG A 192 -12.35 4.62 20.45
C ARG A 192 -12.88 5.57 19.40
N MET A 193 -13.23 6.78 19.82
CA MET A 193 -13.77 7.81 18.95
C MET A 193 -13.32 9.20 19.43
N SER A 194 -12.94 10.09 18.53
CA SER A 194 -12.53 11.47 18.84
C SER A 194 -13.58 12.23 19.64
N GLN A 195 -13.13 13.12 20.52
CA GLN A 195 -13.98 14.13 21.16
C GLN A 195 -13.87 15.49 20.48
N GLU A 196 -14.96 16.24 20.55
CA GLU A 196 -15.00 17.67 20.24
C GLU A 196 -15.82 18.36 21.34
N GLU A 197 -15.15 18.91 22.36
CA GLU A 197 -15.82 19.43 23.57
C GLU A 197 -16.53 20.78 23.33
N THR A 198 -16.10 21.49 22.29
CA THR A 198 -16.57 22.82 21.90
C THR A 198 -17.75 22.78 20.92
N THR A 199 -18.13 21.59 20.45
CA THR A 199 -19.25 21.40 19.52
C THR A 199 -20.59 21.76 20.16
N ASP A 200 -21.39 22.49 19.40
CA ASP A 200 -22.80 22.72 19.70
C ASP A 200 -23.68 21.51 19.32
N GLU A 201 -24.90 21.46 19.87
CA GLU A 201 -25.86 20.40 19.58
C GLU A 201 -26.26 20.32 18.09
N THR A 202 -26.04 21.39 17.32
CA THR A 202 -26.41 21.46 15.90
C THR A 202 -25.54 20.59 15.02
N SER A 203 -24.36 20.21 15.48
CA SER A 203 -23.40 19.41 14.72
C SER A 203 -23.80 17.95 14.54
N TYR A 204 -24.82 17.49 15.27
CA TYR A 204 -25.41 16.16 15.11
C TYR A 204 -26.68 16.16 14.25
N GLY A 205 -27.07 17.31 13.71
CA GLY A 205 -28.29 17.47 12.94
C GLY A 205 -29.53 17.03 13.71
N GLU A 206 -30.41 16.28 13.05
CA GLU A 206 -31.69 15.81 13.62
C GLU A 206 -31.54 14.71 14.67
N TYR A 207 -30.34 14.16 14.87
CA TYR A 207 -30.07 13.07 15.79
C TYR A 207 -29.56 13.54 17.16
N SER A 208 -29.48 14.85 17.40
CA SER A 208 -28.95 15.42 18.65
C SER A 208 -29.62 14.87 19.91
N SER A 209 -30.93 14.59 19.87
CA SER A 209 -31.68 14.04 21.00
C SER A 209 -31.34 12.58 21.34
N ALA A 210 -30.75 11.83 20.41
CA ALA A 210 -30.32 10.44 20.61
C ALA A 210 -28.88 10.33 21.16
N ILE A 211 -28.20 11.46 21.35
CA ILE A 211 -26.79 11.50 21.69
C ILE A 211 -26.58 11.74 23.17
N ASN A 212 -25.64 10.98 23.73
CA ASN A 212 -25.11 11.22 25.06
C ASN A 212 -24.09 12.37 24.99
N HIS A 213 -24.58 13.60 25.20
CA HIS A 213 -23.78 14.82 25.17
C HIS A 213 -22.65 14.88 26.21
N ASN A 214 -22.61 13.97 27.19
CA ASN A 214 -21.50 13.90 28.15
C ASN A 214 -20.22 13.35 27.50
N LEU A 215 -20.35 12.53 26.45
CA LEU A 215 -19.19 11.94 25.79
C LEU A 215 -18.56 12.86 24.74
N LYS A 216 -19.35 13.82 24.20
CA LYS A 216 -18.90 14.80 23.19
C LYS A 216 -18.17 14.15 22.01
N LEU A 217 -18.71 13.03 21.50
CA LEU A 217 -18.09 12.24 20.44
C LEU A 217 -18.21 12.91 19.06
N TYR A 218 -17.16 12.76 18.27
CA TYR A 218 -17.01 13.28 16.92
C TYR A 218 -16.53 12.16 15.99
N SER A 219 -17.08 12.08 14.77
CA SER A 219 -16.84 10.99 13.83
C SER A 219 -15.52 11.05 13.09
N GLY A 220 -14.67 12.07 13.33
CA GLY A 220 -13.44 12.32 12.59
C GLY A 220 -12.41 11.19 12.64
N LEU A 221 -12.08 10.76 13.86
CA LEU A 221 -11.15 9.68 14.13
C LEU A 221 -11.85 8.55 14.88
N ILE A 222 -11.77 7.34 14.35
CA ILE A 222 -12.30 6.12 14.96
C ILE A 222 -11.20 5.06 15.04
N SER A 223 -11.04 4.45 16.22
CA SER A 223 -10.20 3.28 16.44
C SER A 223 -11.09 2.04 16.61
N LEU A 224 -10.87 1.03 15.79
CA LEU A 224 -11.60 -0.23 15.82
C LEU A 224 -10.67 -1.41 16.13
N PRO A 225 -11.06 -2.31 17.04
CA PRO A 225 -10.39 -3.60 17.16
C PRO A 225 -10.77 -4.53 15.99
N PRO A 226 -10.06 -5.66 15.84
CA PRO A 226 -10.39 -6.69 14.87
C PRO A 226 -11.84 -7.16 14.99
N LYS A 227 -12.48 -7.45 13.85
CA LYS A 227 -13.79 -8.08 13.71
C LYS A 227 -14.99 -7.29 14.25
N VAL A 228 -14.77 -6.09 14.78
CA VAL A 228 -15.88 -5.20 15.14
C VAL A 228 -16.45 -4.56 13.88
N THR A 229 -17.73 -4.83 13.64
CA THR A 229 -18.55 -4.20 12.62
C THR A 229 -19.59 -3.30 13.30
N TYR A 230 -19.94 -2.21 12.64
CA TYR A 230 -20.83 -1.16 13.14
C TYR A 230 -21.92 -0.79 12.14
N MET A 231 -21.87 -1.28 10.90
CA MET A 231 -22.83 -0.87 9.86
C MET A 231 -24.25 -1.39 10.12
N HIS A 232 -24.40 -2.47 10.88
CA HIS A 232 -25.71 -2.92 11.37
C HIS A 232 -26.33 -1.92 12.36
N HIS A 233 -25.54 -1.37 13.29
CA HIS A 233 -25.99 -0.31 14.20
C HIS A 233 -26.37 0.97 13.43
N VAL A 234 -25.58 1.36 12.42
CA VAL A 234 -25.89 2.49 11.52
C VAL A 234 -27.23 2.27 10.82
N ALA A 235 -27.43 1.08 10.26
CA ALA A 235 -28.69 0.72 9.60
C ALA A 235 -29.88 0.77 10.56
N ASP A 236 -29.72 0.34 11.81
CA ASP A 236 -30.81 0.35 12.78
C ASP A 236 -31.15 1.77 13.27
N VAL A 237 -30.16 2.64 13.44
CA VAL A 237 -30.38 4.08 13.67
C VAL A 237 -31.19 4.68 12.52
N LEU A 238 -30.76 4.47 11.27
CA LEU A 238 -31.44 4.98 10.08
C LEU A 238 -32.85 4.39 9.87
N LYS A 239 -33.14 3.18 10.36
CA LYS A 239 -34.50 2.63 10.34
C LYS A 239 -35.40 3.25 11.41
N SER A 240 -34.86 3.46 12.61
CA SER A 240 -35.59 4.03 13.75
C SER A 240 -35.91 5.52 13.56
N GLN A 241 -34.97 6.25 12.99
CA GLN A 241 -35.06 7.66 12.65
C GLN A 241 -34.51 7.84 11.23
N PRO A 242 -35.36 7.69 10.20
CA PRO A 242 -34.97 7.89 8.81
C PRO A 242 -34.48 9.31 8.55
N LEU A 243 -33.53 9.43 7.63
CA LEU A 243 -33.08 10.73 7.13
C LEU A 243 -34.26 11.50 6.52
N LYS A 244 -34.22 12.82 6.66
CA LYS A 244 -35.18 13.72 6.02
C LYS A 244 -35.28 13.46 4.51
N ARG A 245 -36.49 13.53 3.96
CA ARG A 245 -36.74 13.42 2.52
C ARG A 245 -35.90 14.46 1.74
N PHE A 246 -35.27 14.02 0.66
CA PHE A 246 -34.33 14.82 -0.15
C PHE A 246 -33.05 15.21 0.61
N HIS A 247 -32.56 14.29 1.45
CA HIS A 247 -31.30 14.44 2.18
C HIS A 247 -30.14 14.72 1.22
N ASN A 248 -29.30 15.69 1.57
CA ASN A 248 -28.07 16.01 0.87
C ASN A 248 -26.89 15.96 1.86
N GLY A 249 -26.12 14.88 1.81
CA GLY A 249 -24.97 14.62 2.67
C GLY A 249 -23.78 15.56 2.48
N ARG A 250 -23.84 16.50 1.52
CA ARG A 250 -22.84 17.57 1.38
C ARG A 250 -23.09 18.74 2.33
N ILE A 251 -24.34 18.93 2.77
CA ILE A 251 -24.76 20.07 3.58
C ILE A 251 -25.42 19.67 4.90
N ASN A 252 -26.06 18.49 4.95
CA ASN A 252 -26.75 18.01 6.14
C ASN A 252 -25.75 17.29 7.08
N ARG A 253 -25.73 17.70 8.34
CA ARG A 253 -24.86 17.13 9.40
C ARG A 253 -25.39 15.81 10.01
N SER A 254 -26.34 15.15 9.34
CA SER A 254 -26.95 13.91 9.84
C SER A 254 -25.97 12.75 9.92
N GLU A 255 -24.91 12.77 9.11
CA GLU A 255 -23.87 11.73 9.10
C GLU A 255 -23.23 11.58 10.50
N GLN A 256 -22.69 12.67 11.06
CA GLN A 256 -22.06 12.64 12.38
C GLN A 256 -23.04 12.18 13.45
N GLY A 257 -24.28 12.67 13.42
CA GLY A 257 -25.31 12.28 14.38
C GLY A 257 -25.64 10.79 14.34
N VAL A 258 -25.81 10.21 13.14
CA VAL A 258 -26.08 8.78 12.95
C VAL A 258 -24.90 7.93 13.41
N ILE A 259 -23.68 8.31 13.02
CA ILE A 259 -22.48 7.55 13.36
C ILE A 259 -22.22 7.58 14.85
N VAL A 260 -22.30 8.75 15.50
CA VAL A 260 -22.18 8.85 16.96
C VAL A 260 -23.24 8.00 17.65
N THR A 261 -24.50 8.08 17.22
CA THR A 261 -25.58 7.28 17.81
C THR A 261 -25.32 5.77 17.67
N ALA A 262 -24.83 5.32 16.50
CA ALA A 262 -24.48 3.93 16.27
C ALA A 262 -23.29 3.49 17.13
N PHE A 263 -22.22 4.29 17.18
CA PHE A 263 -21.02 3.96 17.93
C PHE A 263 -21.23 3.98 19.44
N GLN A 264 -22.13 4.80 19.98
CA GLN A 264 -22.51 4.75 21.40
C GLN A 264 -22.98 3.35 21.83
N GLN A 265 -23.58 2.57 20.94
CA GLN A 265 -24.00 1.19 21.22
C GLN A 265 -22.81 0.23 21.42
N LEU A 266 -21.62 0.62 20.95
CA LEU A 266 -20.36 -0.09 21.13
C LEU A 266 -19.58 0.35 22.38
N ASN A 267 -20.11 1.29 23.18
CA ASN A 267 -19.48 1.84 24.38
C ASN A 267 -18.05 2.35 24.12
N PRO A 268 -17.86 3.34 23.22
CA PRO A 268 -16.53 3.76 22.79
C PRO A 268 -15.83 4.53 23.91
N LEU A 269 -14.52 4.33 24.04
CA LEU A 269 -13.69 5.22 24.85
C LEU A 269 -13.41 6.52 24.07
N PRO A 270 -13.64 7.69 24.65
CA PRO A 270 -13.33 8.93 23.97
C PRO A 270 -11.80 9.13 23.80
N ILE A 271 -11.38 9.63 22.64
CA ILE A 271 -10.02 10.16 22.43
C ILE A 271 -10.07 11.65 22.79
N PRO A 272 -9.39 12.06 23.86
CA PRO A 272 -9.51 13.42 24.36
C PRO A 272 -9.02 14.48 23.36
N LEU A 273 -9.71 15.62 23.32
CA LEU A 273 -9.35 16.74 22.45
C LEU A 273 -7.94 17.30 22.74
N HIS A 274 -7.43 17.17 23.96
CA HIS A 274 -6.07 17.60 24.30
C HIS A 274 -4.96 16.65 23.82
N GLU A 275 -5.31 15.41 23.46
CA GLU A 275 -4.39 14.45 22.84
C GLU A 275 -4.42 14.56 21.31
N PHE A 276 -5.56 14.97 20.75
CA PHE A 276 -5.78 15.15 19.32
C PHE A 276 -6.49 16.49 19.03
N PRO A 277 -5.81 17.64 19.23
CA PRO A 277 -6.43 18.96 19.15
C PRO A 277 -6.89 19.38 17.76
N PHE A 278 -7.84 20.31 17.76
CA PHE A 278 -8.37 20.93 16.55
C PHE A 278 -7.64 22.23 16.23
N ALA A 279 -7.32 22.41 14.96
CA ALA A 279 -6.79 23.64 14.41
C ALA A 279 -7.84 24.25 13.48
N PHE A 280 -8.59 25.24 13.98
CA PHE A 280 -9.55 25.96 13.15
C PHE A 280 -8.86 27.07 12.35
N PRO A 281 -9.18 27.24 11.05
CA PRO A 281 -8.58 28.27 10.23
C PRO A 281 -8.94 29.67 10.77
N GLY A 282 -7.93 30.51 10.94
CA GLY A 282 -8.06 31.86 11.50
C GLY A 282 -8.09 31.93 13.02
N ALA A 283 -8.10 30.80 13.73
CA ALA A 283 -7.85 30.80 15.18
C ALA A 283 -6.38 31.14 15.46
N THR A 284 -6.11 31.73 16.62
CA THR A 284 -4.73 32.03 17.06
C THR A 284 -4.10 30.87 17.81
N GLN A 285 -4.90 29.90 18.28
CA GLN A 285 -4.48 28.77 19.10
C GLN A 285 -5.23 27.50 18.68
N PHE A 286 -4.60 26.36 18.91
CA PHE A 286 -5.27 25.05 18.85
C PHE A 286 -6.34 24.95 19.93
N ASP A 287 -7.48 24.37 19.57
CA ASP A 287 -8.52 23.98 20.52
C ASP A 287 -8.13 22.64 21.17
N ILE A 288 -7.82 22.71 22.45
CA ILE A 288 -7.45 21.58 23.31
C ILE A 288 -8.60 21.20 24.28
N GLY A 289 -9.79 21.75 24.07
CA GLY A 289 -10.93 21.62 24.97
C GLY A 289 -10.70 22.28 26.33
N LYS A 290 -11.28 21.69 27.37
CA LYS A 290 -11.17 22.17 28.76
C LYS A 290 -9.84 21.83 29.44
N SER A 291 -8.97 21.09 28.76
CA SER A 291 -7.66 20.71 29.30
C SER A 291 -6.67 21.88 29.24
N THR A 292 -5.67 21.84 30.11
CA THR A 292 -4.48 22.71 30.04
C THR A 292 -3.21 21.92 29.72
N ILE A 293 -3.32 20.59 29.59
CA ILE A 293 -2.19 19.68 29.38
C ILE A 293 -1.89 19.59 27.88
N ARG A 294 -0.63 19.84 27.48
CA ARG A 294 -0.16 19.68 26.10
C ARG A 294 0.89 18.58 25.91
N ASP A 295 1.43 18.01 26.98
CA ASP A 295 2.59 17.10 26.92
C ASP A 295 2.29 15.71 26.34
N LYS A 296 1.10 15.52 25.73
CA LYS A 296 0.60 14.24 25.22
C LYS A 296 -0.08 14.33 23.85
N VAL A 297 0.11 15.42 23.11
CA VAL A 297 -0.42 15.53 21.75
C VAL A 297 0.25 14.48 20.86
N TRP A 298 -0.55 13.64 20.22
CA TRP A 298 -0.06 12.62 19.28
C TRP A 298 -0.65 12.78 17.88
N GLY A 299 -1.55 13.73 17.66
CA GLY A 299 -2.02 14.12 16.34
C GLY A 299 -2.78 15.44 16.34
N TYR A 300 -3.15 15.90 15.15
CA TYR A 300 -3.82 17.17 14.93
C TYR A 300 -4.95 16.99 13.91
N HIS A 301 -6.08 17.64 14.17
CA HIS A 301 -7.15 17.79 13.20
C HIS A 301 -7.16 19.20 12.63
N PHE A 302 -6.84 19.36 11.34
CA PHE A 302 -6.88 20.64 10.66
C PHE A 302 -8.27 20.91 10.10
N ALA A 303 -9.22 21.17 11.00
CA ALA A 303 -10.62 21.36 10.66
C ALA A 303 -10.82 22.33 9.48
N ARG A 304 -11.74 21.98 8.56
CA ARG A 304 -12.08 22.77 7.37
C ARG A 304 -10.96 22.95 6.33
N SER A 305 -9.84 22.23 6.44
CA SER A 305 -8.78 22.27 5.43
C SER A 305 -9.27 21.87 4.04
N PHE A 306 -10.36 21.09 3.97
CA PHE A 306 -11.01 20.73 2.71
C PHE A 306 -11.60 21.93 1.94
N VAL A 307 -11.83 23.08 2.60
CA VAL A 307 -12.40 24.31 1.99
C VAL A 307 -11.43 25.48 1.99
N VAL A 308 -10.57 25.58 3.00
CA VAL A 308 -9.73 26.76 3.21
C VAL A 308 -8.37 26.34 3.74
N ARG A 309 -7.33 27.07 3.32
CA ARG A 309 -5.97 26.89 3.83
C ARG A 309 -5.91 27.04 5.35
N ASN A 310 -5.10 26.21 6.01
CA ASN A 310 -4.97 26.19 7.46
C ASN A 310 -3.54 26.60 7.89
N GLU A 311 -3.39 27.81 8.42
CA GLU A 311 -2.07 28.37 8.79
C GLU A 311 -1.39 27.61 9.95
N HIS A 312 -2.15 26.91 10.79
CA HIS A 312 -1.57 26.05 11.82
C HIS A 312 -0.79 24.88 11.20
N PHE A 313 -1.28 24.31 10.09
CA PHE A 313 -0.58 23.24 9.38
C PHE A 313 0.80 23.72 8.91
N HIS A 314 0.84 24.89 8.26
CA HIS A 314 2.09 25.47 7.78
C HIS A 314 3.05 25.82 8.93
N THR A 315 2.53 26.36 10.02
CA THR A 315 3.34 26.63 11.22
C THR A 315 4.01 25.35 11.74
N LEU A 316 3.28 24.24 11.80
CA LEU A 316 3.81 22.96 12.25
C LEU A 316 4.81 22.36 11.24
N VAL A 317 4.58 22.52 9.94
CA VAL A 317 5.55 22.16 8.90
C VAL A 317 6.83 22.98 9.03
N ASP A 318 6.73 24.30 9.16
CA ASP A 318 7.87 25.21 9.26
C ASP A 318 8.70 24.96 10.54
N SER A 319 8.04 24.53 11.62
CA SER A 319 8.70 24.12 12.87
C SER A 319 9.37 22.75 12.81
N GLY A 320 9.08 21.95 11.76
CA GLY A 320 9.57 20.57 11.61
C GLY A 320 8.79 19.53 12.41
N GLU A 321 7.69 19.89 13.05
CA GLU A 321 6.82 18.95 13.77
C GLU A 321 6.03 18.04 12.82
N ILE A 322 5.66 18.56 11.64
CA ILE A 322 5.04 17.80 10.56
C ILE A 322 5.98 17.74 9.37
N PHE A 323 6.26 16.52 8.91
CA PHE A 323 7.08 16.30 7.72
C PHE A 323 6.43 16.86 6.45
N SER A 324 7.26 17.53 5.63
CA SER A 324 6.93 17.97 4.28
C SER A 324 8.16 17.87 3.40
N ASP A 325 8.00 17.41 2.15
CA ASP A 325 9.09 17.32 1.17
C ASP A 325 8.72 18.07 -0.10
N ALA A 326 9.26 19.27 -0.27
CA ALA A 326 8.95 20.08 -1.44
C ALA A 326 9.40 19.42 -2.77
N ASN A 327 10.41 18.53 -2.76
CA ASN A 327 11.03 18.01 -3.97
C ASN A 327 11.49 16.55 -3.81
N PRO A 328 10.56 15.58 -3.71
CA PRO A 328 10.93 14.17 -3.63
C PRO A 328 11.64 13.72 -4.91
N THR A 329 12.68 12.89 -4.77
CA THR A 329 13.30 12.21 -5.93
C THR A 329 12.28 11.31 -6.63
N ALA A 330 12.45 11.02 -7.92
CA ALA A 330 11.55 10.14 -8.68
C ALA A 330 11.34 8.78 -7.98
N ILE A 331 12.40 8.20 -7.41
CA ILE A 331 12.34 6.93 -6.66
C ILE A 331 11.48 7.04 -5.39
N SER A 332 11.59 8.18 -4.68
CA SER A 332 10.85 8.43 -3.45
C SER A 332 9.38 8.76 -3.73
N LYS A 333 9.12 9.53 -4.80
CA LYS A 333 7.79 9.86 -5.33
C LYS A 333 6.91 8.62 -5.54
N TYR A 334 7.50 7.49 -5.93
CA TYR A 334 6.78 6.24 -6.17
C TYR A 334 7.05 5.15 -5.12
N GLN A 335 7.62 5.50 -3.96
CA GLN A 335 7.90 4.56 -2.87
C GLN A 335 6.62 3.87 -2.36
N TRP A 336 5.48 4.56 -2.39
CA TRP A 336 4.17 4.01 -2.01
C TRP A 336 3.72 2.81 -2.86
N LEU A 337 4.28 2.63 -4.07
CA LEU A 337 4.07 1.47 -4.94
C LEU A 337 4.98 0.28 -4.59
N SER A 338 5.88 0.38 -3.61
CA SER A 338 6.74 -0.74 -3.24
C SER A 338 5.91 -1.98 -2.87
N GLY A 339 6.18 -3.12 -3.51
CA GLY A 339 5.53 -4.40 -3.20
C GLY A 339 6.20 -5.18 -2.06
N GLY A 340 7.41 -4.79 -1.64
CA GLY A 340 8.31 -5.61 -0.82
C GLY A 340 8.25 -5.40 0.70
N SER A 341 7.43 -4.48 1.19
CA SER A 341 7.38 -4.04 2.61
C SER A 341 6.02 -4.30 3.28
N GLY A 342 5.03 -4.82 2.55
CA GLY A 342 3.65 -4.99 3.02
C GLY A 342 2.96 -6.24 2.48
N GLN A 343 1.62 -6.25 2.51
CA GLN A 343 0.79 -7.41 2.14
C GLN A 343 0.69 -7.70 0.63
N TRP A 344 1.27 -6.82 -0.19
CA TRP A 344 1.28 -6.92 -1.65
C TRP A 344 2.38 -7.80 -2.22
N GLY A 345 3.27 -8.28 -1.37
CA GLY A 345 4.38 -9.13 -1.74
C GLY A 345 4.98 -9.80 -0.50
N ILE A 346 6.09 -10.49 -0.70
CA ILE A 346 6.82 -11.07 0.44
C ILE A 346 7.77 -10.01 0.97
N PRO A 347 7.81 -9.78 2.30
CA PRO A 347 8.81 -8.92 2.92
C PRO A 347 10.23 -9.25 2.43
N GLY A 348 10.92 -8.24 1.89
CA GLY A 348 12.27 -8.37 1.34
C GLY A 348 12.36 -8.79 -0.13
N TRP A 349 11.24 -8.85 -0.86
CA TRP A 349 11.21 -9.19 -2.31
C TRP A 349 10.99 -8.00 -3.24
N GLY A 350 10.76 -6.81 -2.71
CA GLY A 350 10.68 -5.59 -3.52
C GLY A 350 12.06 -5.05 -3.85
N MET A 351 12.23 -4.50 -5.05
CA MET A 351 13.46 -3.83 -5.45
C MET A 351 13.76 -2.67 -4.47
N LYS A 352 14.96 -2.71 -3.88
CA LYS A 352 15.45 -1.64 -3.00
C LYS A 352 15.67 -0.36 -3.79
N ASN A 353 15.61 0.78 -3.11
CA ASN A 353 15.81 2.10 -3.72
C ASN A 353 17.19 2.22 -4.39
N THR A 354 18.23 1.60 -3.81
CA THR A 354 19.58 1.58 -4.40
C THR A 354 19.60 0.84 -5.73
N LEU A 355 18.99 -0.34 -5.81
CA LEU A 355 18.90 -1.12 -7.05
C LEU A 355 18.03 -0.41 -8.10
N LEU A 356 16.90 0.17 -7.70
CA LEU A 356 16.06 0.95 -8.61
C LEU A 356 16.79 2.20 -9.15
N GLY A 357 17.66 2.80 -8.34
CA GLY A 357 18.58 3.86 -8.78
C GLY A 357 19.50 3.44 -9.90
N VAL A 358 20.08 2.24 -9.82
CA VAL A 358 20.93 1.67 -10.88
C VAL A 358 20.13 1.45 -12.16
N PHE A 359 18.92 0.90 -12.06
CA PHE A 359 18.03 0.76 -13.23
C PHE A 359 17.75 2.11 -13.89
N LEU A 360 17.39 3.12 -13.10
CA LEU A 360 17.10 4.47 -13.59
C LEU A 360 18.33 5.11 -14.24
N GLU A 361 19.50 5.06 -13.59
CA GLU A 361 20.75 5.64 -14.10
C GLU A 361 21.10 5.11 -15.49
N HIS A 362 20.90 3.81 -15.72
CA HIS A 362 21.25 3.17 -16.98
C HIS A 362 20.13 3.18 -18.02
N ALA A 363 18.87 3.40 -17.63
CA ALA A 363 17.74 3.50 -18.54
C ALA A 363 17.44 4.96 -18.98
N ALA A 364 17.67 5.95 -18.11
CA ALA A 364 17.38 7.35 -18.40
C ALA A 364 18.06 7.93 -19.66
N PRO A 365 19.30 7.54 -20.02
CA PRO A 365 19.95 8.03 -21.25
C PRO A 365 19.21 7.67 -22.55
N TYR A 366 18.27 6.72 -22.50
CA TYR A 366 17.44 6.35 -23.64
C TYR A 366 16.20 7.24 -23.80
N ALA A 367 15.99 8.24 -22.93
CA ALA A 367 14.91 9.20 -23.07
C ALA A 367 15.24 10.35 -24.05
N PRO A 368 14.27 10.82 -24.86
CA PRO A 368 12.95 10.22 -25.08
C PRO A 368 13.07 8.94 -25.93
N GLY A 369 12.48 7.85 -25.46
CA GLY A 369 12.55 6.54 -26.11
C GLY A 369 11.56 5.54 -25.50
N THR A 370 11.62 4.29 -25.93
CA THR A 370 10.73 3.22 -25.47
C THR A 370 11.45 2.24 -24.54
N ALA A 371 10.78 1.85 -23.46
CA ALA A 371 11.25 0.88 -22.49
C ALA A 371 10.29 -0.31 -22.39
N LEU A 372 10.82 -1.52 -22.28
CA LEU A 372 10.06 -2.71 -21.90
C LEU A 372 10.43 -3.11 -20.47
N GLU A 373 9.45 -3.18 -19.58
CA GLU A 373 9.59 -3.80 -18.25
C GLU A 373 8.97 -5.20 -18.25
N LEU A 374 9.71 -6.19 -17.77
CA LEU A 374 9.20 -7.53 -17.48
C LEU A 374 9.21 -7.74 -15.96
N GLY A 375 8.02 -7.82 -15.35
CA GLY A 375 7.82 -7.90 -13.90
C GLY A 375 7.23 -6.64 -13.28
N THR A 376 6.01 -6.26 -13.68
CA THR A 376 5.35 -5.00 -13.26
C THR A 376 5.14 -4.89 -11.74
N SER A 377 4.71 -5.95 -11.06
CA SER A 377 4.22 -5.89 -9.67
C SER A 377 3.14 -4.80 -9.51
N ARG A 378 3.35 -3.79 -8.65
CA ARG A 378 2.45 -2.62 -8.50
C ARG A 378 2.81 -1.44 -9.42
N GLY A 379 3.84 -1.56 -10.25
CA GLY A 379 4.20 -0.55 -11.24
C GLY A 379 5.27 0.46 -10.81
N ARG A 380 6.03 0.19 -9.75
CA ARG A 380 6.99 1.16 -9.21
C ARG A 380 8.09 1.52 -10.22
N MET A 381 8.72 0.54 -10.84
CA MET A 381 9.81 0.78 -11.79
C MET A 381 9.26 1.40 -13.08
N ALA A 382 8.14 0.91 -13.64
CA ALA A 382 7.43 1.61 -14.73
C ALA A 382 7.17 3.10 -14.43
N ALA A 383 6.66 3.43 -13.24
CA ALA A 383 6.38 4.82 -12.88
C ALA A 383 7.65 5.69 -12.89
N VAL A 384 8.74 5.17 -12.30
CA VAL A 384 10.05 5.86 -12.26
C VAL A 384 10.63 6.04 -13.67
N LEU A 385 10.55 5.03 -14.53
CA LEU A 385 11.04 5.11 -15.91
C LEU A 385 10.20 6.10 -16.74
N ALA A 386 8.87 6.13 -16.55
CA ALA A 386 8.00 7.07 -17.22
C ALA A 386 8.24 8.53 -16.79
N ASP A 387 8.47 8.77 -15.49
CA ASP A 387 8.82 10.09 -14.94
C ASP A 387 10.19 10.57 -15.46
N ALA A 388 11.09 9.65 -15.82
CA ALA A 388 12.34 9.94 -16.51
C ALA A 388 12.19 10.25 -18.01
N GLY A 389 10.98 10.21 -18.56
CA GLY A 389 10.68 10.57 -19.95
C GLY A 389 10.62 9.40 -20.93
N LEU A 390 10.60 8.15 -20.46
CA LEU A 390 10.44 6.96 -21.31
C LEU A 390 8.95 6.65 -21.56
N ALA A 391 8.65 6.09 -22.73
CA ALA A 391 7.39 5.41 -23.01
C ALA A 391 7.53 3.94 -22.61
N VAL A 392 6.84 3.53 -21.55
CA VAL A 392 7.05 2.21 -20.94
C VAL A 392 5.94 1.25 -21.33
N THR A 393 6.28 0.07 -21.85
CA THR A 393 5.39 -1.09 -21.83
C THR A 393 5.82 -2.00 -20.69
N THR A 394 4.92 -2.32 -19.77
CA THR A 394 5.21 -3.18 -18.61
C THR A 394 4.34 -4.42 -18.65
N VAL A 395 4.95 -5.58 -18.43
CA VAL A 395 4.30 -6.89 -18.59
C VAL A 395 4.38 -7.68 -17.28
N ASP A 396 3.25 -8.19 -16.83
CA ASP A 396 3.14 -9.12 -15.70
C ASP A 396 1.97 -10.07 -15.93
N HIS A 397 2.05 -11.28 -15.40
CA HIS A 397 0.97 -12.27 -15.53
C HIS A 397 -0.28 -11.89 -14.74
N GLN A 398 -0.19 -10.87 -13.88
CA GLN A 398 -1.29 -10.36 -13.08
C GLN A 398 -1.20 -8.84 -12.86
N ASP A 399 -2.34 -8.15 -12.98
CA ASP A 399 -2.46 -6.78 -12.51
C ASP A 399 -2.67 -6.74 -10.97
N ARG A 400 -1.66 -6.24 -10.26
CA ARG A 400 -1.69 -6.00 -8.79
C ARG A 400 -2.08 -4.56 -8.45
N GLY A 401 -2.88 -3.92 -9.31
CA GLY A 401 -3.32 -2.53 -9.21
C GLY A 401 -2.50 -1.56 -10.08
N ALA A 402 -1.49 -2.04 -10.80
CA ALA A 402 -0.64 -1.23 -11.66
C ALA A 402 -1.43 -0.52 -12.77
N GLY A 403 -2.41 -1.18 -13.39
CA GLY A 403 -3.22 -0.57 -14.46
C GLY A 403 -3.93 0.71 -14.00
N LEU A 404 -4.43 0.71 -12.77
CA LEU A 404 -5.06 1.87 -12.15
C LEU A 404 -4.03 2.89 -11.65
N ASN A 405 -3.00 2.43 -10.94
CA ASN A 405 -1.98 3.27 -10.33
C ASN A 405 -1.20 4.10 -11.36
N LEU A 406 -0.97 3.55 -12.56
CA LEU A 406 -0.15 4.17 -13.61
C LEU A 406 -0.96 4.93 -14.65
N LYS A 407 -2.30 4.92 -14.56
CA LYS A 407 -3.17 5.62 -15.50
C LYS A 407 -2.79 7.10 -15.61
N GLY A 408 -2.63 7.61 -16.83
CA GLY A 408 -2.22 8.99 -17.11
C GLY A 408 -0.70 9.20 -17.18
N LEU A 409 0.11 8.20 -16.81
CA LEU A 409 1.54 8.18 -17.14
C LEU A 409 1.72 7.60 -18.56
N ASN A 410 2.91 7.80 -19.13
CA ASN A 410 3.30 7.21 -20.42
C ASN A 410 3.65 5.71 -20.24
N VAL A 411 2.69 4.93 -19.74
CA VAL A 411 2.83 3.51 -19.42
C VAL A 411 1.67 2.72 -20.02
N ASN A 412 2.02 1.67 -20.77
CA ASN A 412 1.11 0.63 -21.22
C ASN A 412 1.27 -0.61 -20.32
N VAL A 413 0.23 -0.98 -19.58
CA VAL A 413 0.23 -2.17 -18.70
C VAL A 413 -0.38 -3.34 -19.45
N VAL A 414 0.38 -4.42 -19.60
CA VAL A 414 -0.02 -5.63 -20.32
C VAL A 414 -0.09 -6.80 -19.33
N ILE A 415 -1.25 -7.47 -19.29
CA ILE A 415 -1.44 -8.67 -18.49
C ILE A 415 -1.18 -9.89 -19.38
N ASP A 416 0.04 -10.43 -19.30
CA ASP A 416 0.46 -11.59 -20.10
C ASP A 416 1.66 -12.31 -19.46
N GLU A 417 1.91 -13.55 -19.86
CA GLU A 417 3.15 -14.24 -19.54
C GLU A 417 4.29 -13.66 -20.39
N ALA A 418 5.42 -13.31 -19.76
CA ALA A 418 6.50 -12.59 -20.44
C ALA A 418 7.02 -13.28 -21.71
N ILE A 419 7.11 -14.62 -21.70
CA ILE A 419 7.55 -15.41 -22.87
C ILE A 419 6.52 -15.32 -24.02
N ASP A 420 5.24 -15.39 -23.69
CA ASP A 420 4.15 -15.39 -24.67
C ASP A 420 4.02 -14.00 -25.31
N PHE A 421 4.10 -12.93 -24.50
CA PHE A 421 4.15 -11.56 -24.97
C PHE A 421 5.31 -11.33 -25.95
N LEU A 422 6.54 -11.74 -25.58
CA LEU A 422 7.73 -11.58 -26.42
C LEU A 422 7.64 -12.36 -27.73
N ALA A 423 6.98 -13.52 -27.72
CA ALA A 423 6.78 -14.36 -28.90
C ALA A 423 5.72 -13.79 -29.86
N ALA A 424 4.65 -13.20 -29.32
CA ALA A 424 3.54 -12.68 -30.10
C ALA A 424 3.77 -11.25 -30.63
N ASN A 425 4.56 -10.44 -29.91
CA ASN A 425 4.80 -9.04 -30.25
C ASN A 425 6.10 -8.88 -31.05
N SER A 426 6.12 -8.01 -32.07
CA SER A 426 7.32 -7.67 -32.88
C SER A 426 7.92 -6.30 -32.55
N GLU A 427 7.33 -5.55 -31.63
CA GLU A 427 7.80 -4.24 -31.18
C GLU A 427 9.23 -4.32 -30.62
N THR A 428 9.98 -3.22 -30.82
CA THR A 428 11.36 -3.10 -30.35
C THR A 428 11.52 -1.90 -29.43
N PHE A 429 12.42 -2.05 -28.46
CA PHE A 429 12.61 -1.12 -27.35
C PHE A 429 14.05 -0.62 -27.29
N ASP A 430 14.23 0.62 -26.88
CA ASP A 430 15.55 1.24 -26.67
C ASP A 430 16.23 0.64 -25.43
N VAL A 431 15.44 0.32 -24.40
CA VAL A 431 15.91 -0.38 -23.18
C VAL A 431 14.92 -1.43 -22.72
N ILE A 432 15.43 -2.56 -22.20
CA ILE A 432 14.60 -3.61 -21.59
C ILE A 432 15.04 -3.82 -20.14
N CYS A 433 14.14 -3.65 -19.19
CA CYS A 433 14.37 -3.80 -17.75
C CYS A 433 13.65 -5.06 -17.24
N ILE A 434 14.36 -5.95 -16.54
CA ILE A 434 13.82 -7.26 -16.14
C ILE A 434 14.00 -7.49 -14.64
N ASP A 435 12.89 -7.70 -13.93
CA ASP A 435 12.85 -8.13 -12.53
C ASP A 435 11.81 -9.24 -12.32
N LEU A 436 12.18 -10.45 -12.73
CA LEU A 436 11.30 -11.62 -12.66
C LEU A 436 11.63 -12.51 -11.45
N HIS A 437 10.58 -13.08 -10.83
CA HIS A 437 10.72 -14.04 -9.74
C HIS A 437 11.12 -15.45 -10.20
N GLU A 438 10.84 -15.85 -11.45
CA GLU A 438 11.27 -17.13 -11.99
C GLU A 438 12.65 -16.99 -12.66
N ASN A 439 13.70 -17.47 -11.99
CA ASN A 439 15.08 -17.32 -12.44
C ASN A 439 15.76 -18.69 -12.66
N SER A 440 15.01 -19.63 -13.25
CA SER A 440 15.54 -20.93 -13.67
C SER A 440 16.35 -20.83 -14.98
N ILE A 441 17.28 -21.76 -15.19
CA ILE A 441 18.04 -21.86 -16.44
C ILE A 441 17.08 -22.08 -17.62
N GLU A 442 16.06 -22.92 -17.44
CA GLU A 442 15.08 -23.23 -18.48
C GLU A 442 14.26 -22.01 -18.90
N THR A 443 13.86 -21.17 -17.95
CA THR A 443 13.13 -19.92 -18.21
C THR A 443 14.00 -18.94 -18.99
N TRP A 444 15.24 -18.72 -18.55
CA TRP A 444 16.17 -17.81 -19.22
C TRP A 444 16.57 -18.27 -20.62
N ASN A 445 16.73 -19.58 -20.83
CA ASN A 445 16.97 -20.13 -22.17
C ASN A 445 15.82 -19.90 -23.15
N LYS A 446 14.57 -19.73 -22.66
CA LYS A 446 13.42 -19.37 -23.50
C LYS A 446 13.38 -17.87 -23.74
N LEU A 447 13.52 -17.06 -22.68
CA LEU A 447 13.53 -15.60 -22.77
C LEU A 447 14.63 -15.10 -23.70
N TRP A 448 15.86 -15.63 -23.57
CA TRP A 448 17.01 -15.19 -24.36
C TRP A 448 16.87 -15.46 -25.86
N LYS A 449 16.05 -16.43 -26.28
CA LYS A 449 15.77 -16.66 -27.70
C LYS A 449 14.92 -15.55 -28.33
N LEU A 450 14.21 -14.77 -27.51
CA LEU A 450 13.25 -13.77 -27.95
C LEU A 450 13.75 -12.34 -27.67
N LEU A 451 14.35 -12.11 -26.50
CA LEU A 451 14.78 -10.80 -26.03
C LEU A 451 15.68 -10.03 -27.02
N PRO A 452 16.75 -10.61 -27.61
CA PRO A 452 17.57 -9.95 -28.61
C PRO A 452 16.79 -9.30 -29.75
N ALA A 453 15.73 -9.95 -30.24
CA ALA A 453 14.93 -9.46 -31.36
C ALA A 453 13.98 -8.32 -30.98
N ARG A 454 13.84 -8.02 -29.67
CA ARG A 454 13.05 -6.90 -29.14
C ARG A 454 13.91 -5.70 -28.75
N LEU A 455 15.23 -5.79 -28.86
CA LEU A 455 16.13 -4.69 -28.59
C LEU A 455 16.49 -3.96 -29.88
N LYS A 456 16.34 -2.63 -29.89
CA LYS A 456 16.83 -1.77 -30.97
C LYS A 456 18.35 -1.77 -31.04
N GLU A 457 18.89 -1.37 -32.19
CA GLU A 457 20.31 -1.13 -32.34
C GLU A 457 20.78 -0.02 -31.38
N GLY A 458 21.89 -0.23 -30.68
CA GLY A 458 22.38 0.68 -29.63
C GLY A 458 21.68 0.56 -28.27
N GLY A 459 20.64 -0.28 -28.15
CA GLY A 459 19.91 -0.48 -26.90
C GLY A 459 20.66 -1.30 -25.84
N ALA A 460 20.06 -1.39 -24.65
CA ALA A 460 20.55 -2.24 -23.55
C ALA A 460 19.45 -3.09 -22.90
N ILE A 461 19.85 -4.23 -22.34
CA ILE A 461 19.01 -5.05 -21.45
C ILE A 461 19.59 -4.97 -20.04
N ILE A 462 18.80 -4.54 -19.07
CA ILE A 462 19.17 -4.40 -17.66
C ILE A 462 18.39 -5.44 -16.86
N ILE A 463 19.10 -6.29 -16.13
CA ILE A 463 18.55 -7.50 -15.52
C ILE A 463 18.91 -7.53 -14.04
N ASN A 464 17.90 -7.68 -13.17
CA ASN A 464 18.08 -7.95 -11.75
C ASN A 464 18.37 -9.44 -11.51
N ASN A 465 18.72 -9.83 -10.27
CA ASN A 465 18.79 -11.24 -9.86
C ASN A 465 19.98 -12.04 -10.41
N LEU A 466 21.09 -11.38 -10.76
CA LEU A 466 22.32 -12.05 -11.22
C LEU A 466 22.85 -13.06 -10.18
N TYR A 467 23.01 -12.64 -8.93
CA TYR A 467 23.52 -13.48 -7.84
C TYR A 467 22.43 -13.98 -6.90
N LEU A 468 21.20 -14.14 -7.40
CA LEU A 468 20.08 -14.60 -6.57
C LEU A 468 20.37 -15.97 -5.94
N ALA A 469 21.07 -16.85 -6.66
CA ALA A 469 21.46 -18.17 -6.17
C ALA A 469 22.46 -18.17 -4.99
N GLU A 470 23.09 -17.04 -4.66
CA GLU A 470 23.92 -16.93 -3.47
C GLU A 470 23.08 -16.82 -2.20
N LEU A 471 21.81 -16.42 -2.33
CA LEU A 471 20.86 -16.43 -1.23
C LEU A 471 20.39 -17.87 -0.98
N GLU A 472 20.52 -18.34 0.27
CA GLU A 472 20.27 -19.74 0.64
C GLU A 472 18.88 -20.25 0.21
N ILE A 473 17.88 -19.38 0.27
CA ILE A 473 16.49 -19.68 -0.13
C ILE A 473 16.32 -19.86 -1.65
N TRP A 474 17.27 -19.41 -2.45
CA TRP A 474 17.19 -19.29 -3.91
C TRP A 474 18.34 -19.95 -4.68
N HIS A 475 19.13 -20.80 -4.03
CA HIS A 475 20.29 -21.46 -4.66
C HIS A 475 20.02 -22.29 -5.94
N HIS A 476 18.75 -22.50 -6.30
CA HIS A 476 18.33 -23.13 -7.55
C HIS A 476 18.11 -22.13 -8.71
N ASP A 477 18.02 -20.84 -8.41
CA ASP A 477 17.70 -19.76 -9.34
C ASP A 477 18.98 -19.14 -9.92
N LYS A 478 19.58 -19.88 -10.86
CA LYS A 478 20.88 -19.57 -11.49
C LYS A 478 20.77 -19.04 -12.91
N GLY A 479 19.56 -18.75 -13.40
CA GLY A 479 19.31 -18.50 -14.80
C GLY A 479 20.05 -17.29 -15.37
N VAL A 480 20.02 -16.13 -14.68
CA VAL A 480 20.77 -14.94 -15.11
C VAL A 480 22.28 -15.19 -15.09
N ALA A 481 22.83 -15.78 -14.02
CA ALA A 481 24.26 -16.11 -13.94
C ALA A 481 24.69 -17.05 -15.09
N HIS A 482 23.89 -18.09 -15.34
CA HIS A 482 24.13 -19.02 -16.44
C HIS A 482 24.09 -18.34 -17.80
N LEU A 483 23.12 -17.45 -18.03
CA LEU A 483 23.03 -16.65 -19.24
C LEU A 483 24.32 -15.83 -19.45
N VAL A 484 24.75 -15.09 -18.42
CA VAL A 484 25.94 -14.23 -18.51
C VAL A 484 27.22 -15.04 -18.79
N GLU A 485 27.37 -16.21 -18.18
CA GLU A 485 28.51 -17.11 -18.43
C GLU A 485 28.54 -17.68 -19.86
N HIS A 486 27.38 -17.72 -20.54
CA HIS A 486 27.21 -18.34 -21.85
C HIS A 486 26.70 -17.35 -22.92
N LEU A 487 26.96 -16.06 -22.74
CA LEU A 487 26.62 -15.03 -23.72
C LEU A 487 27.33 -15.28 -25.06
N ASP A 488 26.60 -15.12 -26.16
CA ASP A 488 27.17 -15.20 -27.50
C ASP A 488 28.24 -14.11 -27.70
N SER A 489 29.23 -14.37 -28.56
CA SER A 489 30.38 -13.45 -28.80
C SER A 489 29.99 -12.06 -29.29
N GLY A 490 28.76 -11.88 -29.78
CA GLY A 490 28.19 -10.59 -30.19
C GLY A 490 27.65 -9.73 -29.05
N TRP A 491 27.75 -10.17 -27.79
CA TRP A 491 27.24 -9.47 -26.63
C TRP A 491 28.32 -9.22 -25.58
N LYS A 492 28.17 -8.12 -24.83
CA LYS A 492 28.97 -7.76 -23.66
C LYS A 492 28.06 -7.74 -22.43
N SER A 493 28.63 -8.12 -21.29
CA SER A 493 27.98 -7.95 -19.99
C SER A 493 28.80 -7.01 -19.11
N GLU A 494 28.09 -6.19 -18.33
CA GLU A 494 28.65 -5.27 -17.34
C GLU A 494 27.85 -5.44 -16.04
N VAL A 495 28.52 -5.78 -14.94
CA VAL A 495 27.88 -5.86 -13.62
C VAL A 495 27.80 -4.45 -13.05
N LEU A 496 26.57 -3.94 -12.91
CA LEU A 496 26.29 -2.56 -12.51
C LEU A 496 26.22 -2.38 -11.00
N SER A 497 25.87 -3.45 -10.28
CA SER A 497 25.81 -3.45 -8.83
C SER A 497 26.15 -4.83 -8.27
N LEU A 498 26.91 -4.84 -7.17
CA LEU A 498 27.22 -6.03 -6.39
C LEU A 498 26.28 -6.23 -5.19
N ASP A 499 25.36 -5.28 -4.93
CA ASP A 499 24.34 -5.45 -3.91
C ASP A 499 23.50 -6.67 -4.24
N SER A 500 23.35 -7.63 -3.32
CA SER A 500 22.53 -8.82 -3.59
C SER A 500 21.02 -8.49 -3.51
N PRO A 501 20.22 -8.83 -4.54
CA PRO A 501 20.61 -9.44 -5.82
C PRO A 501 21.26 -8.44 -6.81
N ALA A 502 22.41 -8.82 -7.36
CA ALA A 502 23.20 -7.99 -8.28
C ALA A 502 22.47 -7.69 -9.60
N VAL A 503 22.82 -6.56 -10.22
CA VAL A 503 22.25 -6.08 -11.49
C VAL A 503 23.30 -6.16 -12.59
N VAL A 504 22.90 -6.65 -13.77
CA VAL A 504 23.75 -6.74 -14.96
C VAL A 504 23.13 -6.01 -16.13
N LYS A 505 23.97 -5.36 -16.93
CA LYS A 505 23.63 -4.76 -18.22
C LYS A 505 24.22 -5.57 -19.34
N LEU A 506 23.42 -5.82 -20.37
CA LEU A 506 23.82 -6.50 -21.61
C LEU A 506 23.70 -5.54 -22.79
N THR A 507 24.73 -5.48 -23.63
CA THR A 507 24.75 -4.68 -24.86
C THR A 507 25.33 -5.47 -26.02
N ARG A 508 24.96 -5.12 -27.25
CA ARG A 508 25.58 -5.70 -28.45
C ARG A 508 26.98 -5.08 -28.66
N SER A 509 27.94 -5.93 -29.03
CA SER A 509 29.36 -5.61 -29.16
C SER A 509 29.67 -4.60 -30.24
#